data_AF-T2G726-F1
#
_entry.id   AF-T2G726-F1
#
_cell.length_a   1.000
_cell.length_b   1.000
_cell.length_c   1.000
_cell.angle_alpha   90.00
_cell.angle_beta   90.00
_cell.angle_gamma   90.00
#
_symmetry.space_group_name_H-M   'P 1'
#
loop_
_entity.id
_entity.type
_entity.pdbx_description
1 polymer ?
#
loop_
_entity_poly.entity_id
_entity_poly.type
_entity_poly.pdbx_seq_one_letter_code
_entity_poly.pdbx_strand_id
1 'polypeptide(L)'
;MLTYEQVKAMEAALGPEKAAPFIEAFQPADARVMTALLAEVATKKDLVALELRMSERMSRLAGRFDRMEVLLKVLIGLAAMAVAFFAPVAGKLLGLL
;
A
#
# COMPACT_ATOMS: atom_id res chain seq x y z
N MET A 1 -5.65 29.43 -8.46
CA MET A 1 -5.26 30.80 -8.81
C MET A 1 -6.12 31.23 -9.98
N LEU A 2 -6.71 32.42 -9.92
CA LEU A 2 -7.45 32.97 -11.05
C LEU A 2 -6.52 33.18 -12.25
N THR A 3 -6.97 32.81 -13.44
CA THR A 3 -6.22 33.07 -14.67
C THR A 3 -6.31 34.54 -15.05
N TYR A 4 -5.36 35.01 -15.87
CA TYR A 4 -5.36 36.38 -16.37
C TYR A 4 -6.69 36.75 -17.07
N GLU A 5 -7.29 35.82 -17.82
CA GLU A 5 -8.58 36.06 -18.48
C GLU A 5 -9.74 36.18 -17.49
N GLN A 6 -9.74 35.40 -16.41
CA GLN A 6 -10.77 35.46 -15.37
C GLN A 6 -10.69 36.76 -14.55
N VAL A 7 -9.48 37.20 -14.23
CA VAL A 7 -9.23 38.49 -13.57
C VAL A 7 -9.76 39.63 -14.46
N LYS A 8 -9.42 39.61 -15.75
CA LYS A 8 -9.86 40.65 -16.69
C LYS A 8 -11.37 40.66 -16.91
N ALA A 9 -12.02 39.48 -16.90
CA ALA A 9 -13.47 39.38 -16.99
C ALA A 9 -14.17 39.93 -15.74
N MET A 10 -13.60 39.72 -14.54
CA MET A 10 -14.11 40.29 -13.29
C MET A 10 -13.96 41.81 -13.26
N GLU A 11 -12.80 42.33 -13.66
CA GLU A 11 -12.56 43.78 -13.75
C GLU A 11 -13.50 44.44 -14.77
N ALA A 12 -13.78 43.77 -15.89
CA ALA A 12 -14.73 44.26 -16.90
C ALA A 12 -16.19 44.26 -16.40
N ALA A 13 -16.57 43.30 -15.55
CA ALA A 13 -17.95 43.15 -15.05
C ALA A 13 -18.26 44.05 -13.85
N LEU A 14 -17.30 44.25 -12.95
CA LEU A 14 -17.50 44.95 -11.67
C LEU A 14 -16.84 46.33 -11.63
N GLY A 15 -15.91 46.61 -12.54
CA GLY A 15 -14.98 47.71 -12.47
C GLY A 15 -13.77 47.36 -11.59
N PRO A 16 -12.58 47.91 -11.88
CA PRO A 16 -11.32 47.50 -11.25
C PRO A 16 -11.33 47.69 -9.72
N GLU A 17 -11.91 48.79 -9.23
CA GLU A 17 -11.97 49.07 -7.78
C GLU A 17 -12.85 48.10 -6.99
N LYS A 18 -13.91 47.58 -7.62
CA LYS A 18 -14.81 46.63 -6.96
C LYS A 18 -14.36 45.19 -7.12
N ALA A 19 -13.60 44.87 -8.18
CA ALA A 19 -13.09 43.53 -8.44
C ALA A 19 -11.88 43.17 -7.55
N ALA A 20 -11.01 44.14 -7.24
CA ALA A 20 -9.81 43.95 -6.42
C ALA A 20 -10.01 43.14 -5.13
N PRO A 21 -10.98 43.46 -4.23
CA PRO A 21 -11.16 42.71 -3.00
C PRO A 21 -11.61 41.25 -3.22
N PHE A 22 -12.32 40.96 -4.31
CA PHE A 22 -12.72 39.59 -4.64
C PHE A 22 -11.56 38.76 -5.18
N ILE A 23 -10.69 39.37 -5.99
CA ILE A 23 -9.49 38.72 -6.53
C ILE A 23 -8.52 38.38 -5.39
N GLU A 24 -8.31 39.33 -4.46
CA GLU A 24 -7.47 39.11 -3.28
C GLU A 24 -8.03 38.04 -2.34
N ALA A 25 -9.35 37.94 -2.19
CA ALA A 25 -9.97 36.90 -1.37
C ALA A 25 -9.88 35.50 -2.00
N PHE A 26 -9.86 35.40 -3.34
CA PHE A 26 -9.80 34.13 -4.07
C PHE A 26 -8.42 33.48 -4.03
N GLN A 27 -7.34 34.26 -4.03
CA GLN A 27 -5.97 33.75 -3.99
C GLN A 27 -5.64 32.87 -2.76
N PRO A 28 -5.93 33.29 -1.51
CA PRO A 28 -5.66 32.48 -0.33
C PRO A 28 -6.61 31.27 -0.23
N ALA A 29 -7.84 31.38 -0.72
CA ALA A 29 -8.79 30.27 -0.78
C ALA A 29 -8.30 29.17 -1.73
N ASP A 30 -7.87 29.54 -2.94
CA ASP A 30 -7.31 28.60 -3.91
C ASP A 30 -6.02 27.92 -3.41
N ALA A 31 -5.15 28.66 -2.72
CA ALA A 31 -3.93 28.10 -2.15
C ALA A 31 -4.23 27.04 -1.07
N ARG A 32 -5.25 27.29 -0.23
CA ARG A 32 -5.71 26.34 0.80
C ARG A 32 -6.34 25.10 0.19
N VAL A 33 -7.18 25.26 -0.84
CA VAL A 33 -7.80 24.13 -1.53
C VAL A 33 -6.75 23.27 -2.24
N MET A 34 -5.77 23.89 -2.92
CA MET A 34 -4.69 23.17 -3.58
C MET A 34 -3.80 22.41 -2.58
N THR A 35 -3.47 23.01 -1.44
CA THR A 35 -2.69 22.33 -0.39
C THR A 35 -3.46 21.19 0.27
N ALA A 36 -4.77 21.35 0.50
CA ALA A 36 -5.63 20.28 0.99
C ALA A 36 -5.71 19.12 -0.02
N LEU A 37 -5.93 19.42 -1.30
CA LEU A 37 -5.94 18.42 -2.38
C LEU A 37 -4.60 17.69 -2.51
N LEU A 38 -3.47 18.39 -2.39
CA LEU A 38 -2.15 17.77 -2.42
C LEU A 38 -1.84 16.92 -1.18
N ALA A 39 -2.44 17.24 -0.03
CA ALA A 39 -2.34 16.44 1.17
C ALA A 39 -3.26 15.20 1.14
N GLU A 40 -4.41 15.30 0.48
CA GLU A 40 -5.41 14.23 0.37
C GLU A 40 -5.12 13.27 -0.80
N VAL A 41 -4.54 13.77 -1.89
CA VAL A 41 -4.05 12.94 -2.99
C VAL A 41 -2.75 12.28 -2.58
N ALA A 42 -2.81 10.98 -2.29
CA ALA A 42 -1.64 10.14 -2.05
C ALA A 42 -0.60 10.39 -3.14
N THR A 43 0.56 10.92 -2.76
CA THR A 43 1.60 11.25 -3.73
C THR A 43 2.24 9.95 -4.23
N LYS A 44 2.86 9.97 -5.42
CA LYS A 44 3.59 8.79 -5.95
C LYS A 44 4.59 8.22 -4.94
N LYS A 45 5.16 9.07 -4.07
CA LYS A 45 6.07 8.67 -3.00
C LYS A 45 5.38 7.82 -1.93
N ASP A 46 4.15 8.17 -1.57
CA ASP A 46 3.37 7.44 -0.57
C ASP A 46 2.95 6.07 -1.10
N LEU A 47 2.62 5.98 -2.40
CA LEU A 47 2.34 4.71 -3.07
C LEU A 47 3.57 3.79 -3.09
N VAL A 48 4.74 4.32 -3.45
CA VAL A 48 5.99 3.55 -3.41
C VAL A 48 6.31 3.07 -1.99
N ALA A 49 6.11 3.93 -0.98
CA ALA A 49 6.31 3.54 0.41
C ALA A 49 5.32 2.44 0.87
N LEU A 50 4.08 2.49 0.38
CA LEU A 50 3.07 1.47 0.64
C LEU A 50 3.43 0.13 -0.02
N GLU A 51 3.85 0.14 -1.28
CA GLU A 51 4.31 -1.04 -2.02
C GLU A 51 5.51 -1.69 -1.33
N LEU A 52 6.48 -0.89 -0.88
CA LEU A 52 7.67 -1.38 -0.19
C LEU A 52 7.31 -2.06 1.14
N ARG A 53 6.40 -1.46 1.92
CA ARG A 53 5.88 -2.06 3.16
C ARG A 53 5.10 -3.34 2.90
N MET A 54 4.31 -3.41 1.82
CA MET A 54 3.60 -4.63 1.44
C MET A 54 4.54 -5.74 1.01
N SER A 55 5.54 -5.42 0.18
CA SER A 55 6.58 -6.35 -0.26
C SER A 55 7.33 -6.94 0.93
N GLU A 56 7.74 -6.10 1.88
CA GLU A 56 8.44 -6.54 3.08
C GLU A 56 7.57 -7.47 3.95
N ARG A 57 6.28 -7.16 4.11
CA ARG A 57 5.34 -8.03 4.82
C ARG A 57 5.16 -9.38 4.11
N MET A 58 5.04 -9.40 2.79
CA MET A 58 4.89 -10.65 2.04
C MET A 58 6.18 -11.49 2.05
N SER A 59 7.34 -10.85 1.96
CA SER A 59 8.63 -11.54 2.09
C SER A 59 8.77 -12.22 3.47
N ARG A 60 8.38 -11.53 4.55
CA ARG A 60 8.37 -12.11 5.90
C ARG A 60 7.38 -13.27 6.03
N LEU A 61 6.21 -13.17 5.39
CA LEU A 61 5.22 -14.26 5.34
C LEU A 61 5.76 -15.47 4.58
N ALA A 62 6.33 -15.28 3.39
CA ALA A 62 6.95 -16.35 2.61
C ALA A 62 8.03 -17.09 3.42
N GLY A 63 8.95 -16.35 4.06
CA GLY A 63 9.98 -16.97 4.90
C GLY A 63 9.43 -17.72 6.13
N ARG A 64 8.22 -17.40 6.62
CA ARG A 64 7.55 -18.18 7.67
C ARG A 64 6.95 -19.47 7.11
N PHE A 65 6.35 -19.42 5.91
CA PHE A 65 5.83 -20.60 5.23
C PHE A 65 6.94 -21.60 4.90
N ASP A 66 8.08 -21.14 4.38
CA ASP A 66 9.24 -22.01 4.09
C ASP A 66 9.73 -22.74 5.34
N ARG A 67 9.82 -22.03 6.48
CA ARG A 67 10.20 -22.64 7.76
C ARG A 67 9.17 -23.66 8.23
N MET A 68 7.87 -23.36 8.07
CA MET A 68 6.80 -24.31 8.41
C MET A 68 6.88 -25.56 7.53
N GLU A 69 7.16 -25.42 6.24
CA GLU A 69 7.33 -26.55 5.33
C GLU A 69 8.50 -27.44 5.76
N VAL A 70 9.64 -26.85 6.13
CA VAL A 70 10.80 -27.60 6.64
C VAL A 70 10.46 -28.33 7.93
N LEU A 71 9.82 -27.65 8.89
CA LEU A 71 9.41 -28.27 10.16
C LEU A 71 8.40 -29.41 9.93
N LEU A 72 7.45 -29.25 9.01
CA LEU A 72 6.51 -30.29 8.63
C LEU A 72 7.22 -31.50 8.02
N LYS A 73 8.16 -31.30 7.10
CA LYS A 73 8.96 -32.39 6.52
C LYS A 73 9.76 -33.15 7.58
N VAL A 74 10.37 -32.44 8.53
CA VAL A 74 11.08 -33.05 9.66
C VAL A 74 10.12 -33.85 10.54
N LEU A 75 8.95 -33.29 10.86
CA LEU A 75 7.94 -33.97 11.67
C LEU A 75 7.45 -35.25 11.00
N ILE A 76 7.17 -35.20 9.69
CA ILE A 76 6.79 -36.36 8.88
C ILE A 76 7.91 -37.41 8.87
N GLY A 77 9.16 -36.99 8.67
CA GLY A 77 10.32 -37.89 8.71
C GLY A 77 10.50 -38.58 10.07
N LEU A 78 10.36 -37.83 11.16
CA LEU A 78 10.41 -38.36 12.52
C LEU A 78 9.26 -39.33 12.81
N ALA A 79 8.04 -39.00 12.35
CA ALA A 79 6.89 -39.88 12.49
C ALA A 79 7.07 -41.18 11.69
N ALA A 80 7.59 -41.11 10.46
CA ALA A 80 7.89 -42.29 9.64
C ALA A 80 8.95 -43.18 10.30
N MET A 81 10.01 -42.58 10.87
CA MET A 81 11.00 -43.33 11.64
C MET A 81 10.39 -43.98 12.88
N ALA A 82 9.57 -43.26 13.65
CA ALA A 82 8.89 -43.82 14.82
C ALA A 82 7.98 -45.00 14.44
N VAL A 83 7.22 -44.88 13.34
CA VAL A 83 6.38 -45.97 12.82
C VAL A 83 7.25 -47.18 12.41
N ALA A 84 8.40 -46.96 11.78
CA ALA A 84 9.32 -48.04 11.42
C ALA A 84 9.90 -48.76 12.66
N PHE A 85 10.16 -48.03 13.74
CA PHE A 85 10.67 -48.59 15.00
C PHE A 85 9.62 -49.37 15.81
N PHE A 86 8.37 -48.90 15.86
CA PHE A 86 7.32 -49.48 16.72
C PHE A 86 6.32 -50.41 16.01
N ALA A 87 6.22 -50.34 14.68
CA ALA A 87 5.32 -51.17 13.89
C ALA A 87 5.96 -51.53 12.53
N PRO A 88 6.86 -52.54 12.48
CA PRO A 88 7.54 -52.94 11.25
C PRO A 88 6.58 -53.41 10.13
N VAL A 89 5.33 -53.77 10.49
CA VAL A 89 4.25 -54.09 9.53
C VAL A 89 3.68 -52.83 8.87
N ALA A 90 3.62 -51.69 9.58
CA ALA A 90 3.17 -50.41 9.02
C ALA A 90 4.24 -49.76 8.13
N GLY A 91 5.53 -49.94 8.43
CA GLY A 91 6.63 -49.54 7.55
C GLY A 91 6.59 -50.23 6.17
N LYS A 92 6.14 -51.50 6.11
CA LYS A 92 5.94 -52.23 4.85
C LYS A 92 4.79 -51.70 3.99
N LEU A 93 3.75 -51.10 4.60
CA LEU A 93 2.62 -50.51 3.87
C LEU A 93 2.95 -49.12 3.29
N LEU A 94 3.78 -48.33 3.97
CA LEU A 94 4.24 -47.03 3.46
C LEU A 94 5.24 -47.14 2.31
N GLY A 95 6.05 -48.21 2.25
CA GLY A 95 6.96 -48.45 1.12
C GLY A 95 6.28 -49.00 -0.15
N LEU A 96 4.97 -49.26 -0.11
CA LEU A 96 4.16 -49.73 -1.25
C LEU A 96 3.35 -48.60 -1.92
N LEU A 97 3.32 -47.41 -1.33
CA LEU A 97 2.78 -46.16 -1.91
C LEU A 97 3.91 -45.34 -2.54
#